data_AF-A0A6J6ADH7-F1
#
_entry.id   AF-A0A6J6ADH7-F1
#
_cell.length_a   1.000
_cell.length_b   1.000
_cell.length_c   1.000
_cell.angle_alpha   90.00
_cell.angle_beta   90.00
_cell.angle_gamma   90.00
#
_symmetry.space_group_name_H-M   'P 1'
#
loop_
_entity.id
_entity.type
_entity.pdbx_description
1 polymer ?
#
loop_
_entity_poly.entity_id
_entity_poly.type
_entity_poly.pdbx_seq_one_letter_code
_entity_poly.pdbx_strand_id
1 'polypeptide(L)'
;MRERAFKLREINFTFKIAIDKANSESRNALATAMNPLQKSTIATNRRNAINQAINLRDSSIAALGPMPVPPIEPVRQKLKMGPNKSKARERS
;
A
#
# COMPACT_ATOMS: atom_id res chain seq x y z
N MET A 1 9.34 10.97 0.84
CA MET A 1 7.89 10.95 0.51
C MET A 1 7.61 10.98 -1.01
N ARG A 2 8.20 11.89 -1.80
CA ARG A 2 7.93 12.00 -3.26
C ARG A 2 8.26 10.72 -4.06
N GLU A 3 9.36 10.06 -3.76
CA GLU A 3 9.78 8.82 -4.44
C GLU A 3 8.79 7.67 -4.23
N ARG A 4 8.28 7.48 -3.01
CA ARG A 4 7.27 6.46 -2.72
C ARG A 4 5.97 6.71 -3.49
N ALA A 5 5.55 7.97 -3.61
CA ALA A 5 4.37 8.35 -4.38
C ALA A 5 4.57 8.08 -5.89
N PHE A 6 5.77 8.33 -6.42
CA PHE A 6 6.13 7.99 -7.79
C PHE A 6 6.05 6.48 -8.03
N LYS A 7 6.70 5.66 -7.17
CA LYS A 7 6.66 4.19 -7.26
C LYS A 7 5.23 3.63 -7.17
N LEU A 8 4.38 4.17 -6.29
CA LEU A 8 2.97 3.79 -6.22
C LEU A 8 2.22 4.10 -7.52
N ARG A 9 2.53 5.24 -8.17
CA ARG A 9 1.94 5.61 -9.45
C ARG A 9 2.33 4.61 -10.54
N GLU A 10 3.61 4.24 -10.61
CA GLU A 10 4.10 3.24 -11.56
C GLU A 10 3.46 1.87 -11.33
N ILE A 11 3.38 1.41 -10.08
CA ILE A 11 2.73 0.13 -9.75
C ILE A 11 1.28 0.12 -10.22
N ASN A 12 0.52 1.19 -9.93
CA ASN A 12 -0.88 1.28 -10.36
C ASN A 12 -1.03 1.40 -11.88
N PHE A 13 -0.10 2.09 -12.56
CA PHE A 13 -0.07 2.18 -14.01
C PHE A 13 0.14 0.80 -14.66
N THR A 14 1.15 0.05 -14.19
CA THR A 14 1.42 -1.31 -14.65
C THR A 14 0.25 -2.25 -14.37
N PHE A 15 -0.36 -2.16 -13.19
CA PHE A 15 -1.56 -2.92 -12.86
C PHE A 15 -2.70 -2.64 -13.85
N LYS A 16 -2.99 -1.36 -14.14
CA LYS A 16 -4.01 -0.99 -15.11
C LYS A 16 -3.73 -1.60 -16.49
N ILE A 17 -2.49 -1.49 -16.99
CA ILE A 17 -2.09 -2.08 -18.27
C ILE A 17 -2.32 -3.59 -18.27
N ALA A 18 -1.97 -4.29 -17.19
CA ALA A 18 -2.17 -5.73 -17.08
C ALA A 18 -3.67 -6.12 -17.15
N ILE A 19 -4.54 -5.35 -16.50
CA ILE A 19 -6.00 -5.54 -16.56
C ILE A 19 -6.53 -5.27 -17.98
N ASP A 20 -6.12 -4.17 -18.59
CA ASP A 20 -6.54 -3.80 -19.95
C ASP A 20 -6.09 -4.86 -20.96
N LYS A 21 -4.87 -5.38 -20.82
CA LYS A 21 -4.34 -6.49 -21.61
C LYS A 21 -5.13 -7.77 -21.42
N ALA A 22 -5.36 -8.22 -20.18
CA ALA A 22 -6.12 -9.44 -19.90
C ALA A 22 -7.55 -9.38 -20.47
N ASN A 23 -8.19 -8.21 -20.41
CA ASN A 23 -9.50 -7.99 -21.02
C ASN A 23 -9.44 -8.00 -22.55
N SER A 24 -8.42 -7.37 -23.14
CA SER A 24 -8.22 -7.35 -24.60
C SER A 24 -7.98 -8.75 -25.15
N GLU A 25 -7.06 -9.51 -24.54
CA GLU A 25 -6.78 -10.90 -24.89
C GLU A 25 -8.03 -11.78 -24.77
N SER A 26 -8.80 -11.61 -23.69
CA SER A 26 -10.06 -12.33 -23.49
C SER A 26 -11.08 -12.02 -24.59
N ARG A 27 -11.25 -10.75 -24.98
CA ARG A 27 -12.14 -10.37 -26.09
C ARG A 27 -11.70 -10.98 -27.43
N ASN A 28 -10.41 -10.87 -27.73
CA ASN A 28 -9.84 -11.41 -28.97
C ASN A 28 -9.97 -12.93 -29.04
N ALA A 29 -9.72 -13.63 -27.93
CA ALA A 29 -9.89 -15.08 -27.87
C ALA A 29 -11.37 -15.50 -27.95
N LEU A 30 -12.29 -14.74 -27.36
CA LEU A 30 -13.73 -15.01 -27.47
C LEU A 30 -14.24 -14.82 -28.89
N ALA A 31 -13.66 -13.90 -29.67
CA ALA A 31 -14.05 -13.68 -31.07
C ALA A 31 -13.81 -14.91 -31.96
N THR A 32 -12.85 -15.77 -31.59
CA THR A 32 -12.53 -17.00 -32.33
C THR A 32 -13.05 -18.27 -31.65
N ALA A 33 -13.69 -18.16 -30.47
CA ALA A 33 -14.18 -19.30 -29.71
C ALA A 33 -15.51 -19.83 -30.27
N MET A 34 -15.49 -21.09 -30.73
CA MET A 34 -16.64 -21.73 -31.38
C MET A 34 -17.47 -22.59 -30.44
N ASN A 35 -16.90 -23.08 -29.33
CA ASN A 35 -17.58 -23.99 -28.41
C ASN A 35 -17.60 -23.49 -26.95
N PRO A 36 -18.54 -24.00 -26.11
CA PRO A 36 -18.67 -23.57 -24.71
C PRO A 36 -17.43 -23.82 -23.87
N LEU A 37 -16.72 -24.93 -24.13
CA LEU A 37 -15.50 -25.29 -23.39
C LEU A 37 -14.39 -24.24 -23.60
N GLN A 38 -14.15 -23.81 -24.84
CA GLN A 38 -13.21 -22.73 -25.15
C GLN A 38 -13.56 -21.44 -24.43
N LYS A 39 -14.85 -21.06 -24.42
CA LYS A 39 -15.33 -19.86 -23.72
C LYS A 39 -15.06 -19.95 -22.20
N SER A 40 -15.30 -21.10 -21.60
CA SER A 40 -15.00 -21.37 -20.18
C SER A 40 -13.50 -21.26 -19.88
N THR A 41 -12.65 -21.85 -20.72
CA THR A 41 -11.19 -21.75 -20.61
C THR A 41 -10.73 -20.31 -20.71
N ILE A 42 -11.26 -19.53 -21.66
CA ILE A 42 -10.92 -18.11 -21.83
C ILE A 42 -11.33 -17.30 -20.59
N ALA A 43 -12.52 -17.54 -20.04
CA ALA A 43 -12.97 -16.88 -18.82
C ALA A 43 -12.07 -17.21 -17.62
N THR A 44 -11.66 -18.48 -17.50
CA THR A 44 -10.74 -18.94 -16.46
C THR A 44 -9.36 -18.29 -16.63
N ASN A 45 -8.82 -18.25 -17.84
CA ASN A 45 -7.54 -17.60 -18.14
C ASN A 45 -7.56 -16.12 -17.80
N ARG A 46 -8.65 -15.41 -18.16
CA ARG A 46 -8.83 -14.00 -17.80
C ARG A 46 -8.83 -13.81 -16.28
N ARG A 47 -9.58 -14.64 -15.55
CA ARG A 47 -9.62 -14.58 -14.08
C ARG A 47 -8.23 -14.82 -13.47
N ASN A 48 -7.50 -15.81 -13.99
CA ASN A 48 -6.15 -16.13 -13.53
C ASN A 48 -5.17 -14.98 -13.79
N ALA A 49 -5.21 -14.37 -14.98
CA ALA A 49 -4.38 -13.21 -15.31
C ALA A 49 -4.66 -12.00 -14.40
N ILE A 50 -5.94 -11.75 -14.08
CA ILE A 50 -6.33 -10.70 -13.13
C ILE A 50 -5.80 -11.01 -11.73
N ASN A 51 -5.97 -12.24 -11.24
CA ASN A 51 -5.46 -12.64 -9.93
C ASN A 51 -3.93 -12.50 -9.84
N GLN A 52 -3.20 -12.87 -10.90
CA GLN A 52 -1.76 -12.66 -10.98
C GLN A 52 -1.39 -11.18 -10.93
N ALA A 53 -2.12 -10.32 -11.65
CA ALA A 53 -1.90 -8.87 -11.61
C ALA A 53 -2.15 -8.27 -10.21
N ILE A 54 -3.18 -8.75 -9.50
CA ILE A 54 -3.46 -8.34 -8.11
C ILE A 54 -2.31 -8.76 -7.19
N ASN A 55 -1.91 -10.04 -7.22
CA ASN A 55 -0.83 -10.55 -6.38
C ASN A 55 0.49 -9.80 -6.64
N LEU A 56 0.80 -9.50 -7.91
CA LEU A 56 1.99 -8.75 -8.29
C LEU A 56 1.93 -7.30 -7.78
N ARG A 57 0.77 -6.64 -7.87
CA ARG A 57 0.55 -5.29 -7.34
C ARG A 57 0.77 -5.28 -5.83
N ASP A 58 0.16 -6.20 -5.11
CA ASP A 58 0.21 -6.23 -3.65
C ASP A 58 1.62 -6.56 -3.15
N SER A 59 2.31 -7.49 -3.81
CA SER A 59 3.73 -7.78 -3.57
C SER A 59 4.62 -6.55 -3.84
N SER A 60 4.37 -5.82 -4.93
CA SER A 60 5.12 -4.61 -5.26
C SER A 60 4.90 -3.49 -4.24
N ILE A 61 3.67 -3.33 -3.73
CA ILE A 61 3.34 -2.35 -2.68
C ILE A 61 4.01 -2.76 -1.37
N ALA A 62 4.00 -4.05 -1.01
CA ALA A 62 4.66 -4.56 0.18
C ALA A 62 6.18 -4.31 0.13
N ALA A 63 6.81 -4.46 -1.05
CA ALA A 63 8.22 -4.18 -1.26
C ALA A 63 8.61 -2.70 -1.06
N LEU A 64 7.64 -1.75 -1.13
CA LEU A 64 7.90 -0.34 -0.80
C LEU A 64 8.10 -0.09 0.71
N GLY A 65 7.79 -1.08 1.56
CA GLY A 65 7.90 -0.97 3.00
C GLY A 65 6.83 -0.08 3.65
N PRO A 66 6.83 -0.04 5.00
CA PRO A 66 5.91 0.78 5.78
C PRO A 66 6.09 2.26 5.47
N MET A 67 5.01 3.03 5.59
CA MET A 67 5.05 4.48 5.44
C MET A 67 5.95 5.06 6.54
N PRO A 68 6.91 5.95 6.23
CA PRO A 68 7.77 6.55 7.24
C PRO A 68 6.90 7.35 8.21
N VAL A 69 6.78 6.86 9.44
CA VAL A 69 6.03 7.52 10.50
C VAL A 69 6.76 8.82 10.83
N PRO A 70 6.07 9.98 10.92
CA PRO A 70 6.70 11.20 11.38
C PRO A 70 7.32 10.96 12.77
N PRO A 71 8.49 11.54 13.06
CA PRO A 71 9.12 11.42 14.38
C PRO A 71 8.13 11.86 15.45
N ILE A 72 7.82 10.98 16.39
CA ILE A 72 7.02 11.33 17.56
C ILE A 72 7.87 12.32 18.36
N GLU A 73 7.41 13.56 18.50
CA GLU A 73 8.10 14.52 19.36
C GLU A 73 8.22 13.93 20.76
N PRO A 74 9.43 13.92 21.37
CA PRO A 74 9.59 13.39 22.71
C PRO A 74 8.68 14.19 23.66
N VAL A 75 7.76 13.48 24.31
CA VAL A 75 6.87 14.05 25.33
C VAL A 75 7.78 14.64 26.41
N ARG A 76 7.93 15.97 26.44
CA ARG A 76 8.62 16.65 27.53
C ARG A 76 7.84 16.36 28.80
N GLN A 77 8.33 15.41 29.61
CA GLN A 77 7.85 15.22 30.97
C GLN A 77 8.06 16.55 31.69
N LYS A 78 6.97 17.29 31.93
CA LYS A 78 7.01 18.47 32.79
C LYS A 78 7.33 17.99 34.21
N LEU A 79 8.61 17.97 34.56
CA LEU A 79 9.08 17.98 35.94
C LEU A 79 8.41 19.18 36.63
N LYS A 80 7.37 18.91 37.41
CA LYS A 80 6.81 19.91 38.34
C LYS A 80 7.84 20.07 39.47
N MET A 81 8.82 20.94 39.24
CA MET A 81 9.59 21.55 40.33
C MET A 81 8.65 22.50 41.06
N GLY A 82 8.08 22.05 42.18
CA GLY A 82 7.33 22.91 43.10
C GLY A 82 8.28 23.92 43.76
N PRO A 83 7.85 25.18 43.98
CA PRO A 83 8.74 26.23 44.46
C PRO A 83 9.08 26.03 45.94
N ASN A 84 10.37 26.10 46.19
CA ASN A 84 11.03 26.29 47.47
C ASN A 84 10.43 27.51 48.21
N LYS A 85 9.94 27.33 49.45
CA LYS A 85 9.74 28.41 50.41
C LYS A 85 10.67 28.21 51.61
N SER A 86 11.74 29.00 51.56
CA SER A 86 12.64 29.40 52.63
C SER A 86 11.94 29.78 53.95
N LYS A 87 12.48 29.38 55.10
CA LYS A 87 13.32 30.22 55.99
C LYS A 87 13.49 29.57 57.36
N ALA A 88 14.74 29.41 57.76
CA ALA A 88 15.17 29.25 59.13
C ALA A 88 14.74 30.45 59.99
N ARG A 89 14.35 30.18 61.24
CA ARG A 89 14.58 31.11 62.35
C ARG A 89 14.71 30.31 63.65
N GLU A 90 15.94 30.31 64.13
CA GLU A 90 16.39 29.85 65.44
C GLU A 90 16.33 31.05 66.42
N ARG A 91 16.31 30.74 67.73
CA ARG A 91 16.37 31.61 68.94
C ARG A 91 15.00 32.13 69.43
N SER A 92 14.64 32.02 70.71
CA SER A 92 15.42 31.99 71.95
C SER A 92 14.71 31.24 73.07
#